data_AF-A0A420CDL1-F1
#
_entry.id   AF-A0A420CDL1-F1
#
_cell.length_a   1.000
_cell.length_b   1.000
_cell.length_c   1.000
_cell.angle_alpha   90.00
_cell.angle_beta   90.00
_cell.angle_gamma   90.00
#
_symmetry.space_group_name_H-M   'P 1'
#
loop_
_entity.id
_entity.type
_entity.pdbx_description
1 polymer ?
#
loop_
_entity_poly.entity_id
_entity_poly.type
_entity_poly.pdbx_seq_one_letter_code
_entity_poly.pdbx_strand_id
1 'polypeptide(L)'
;MNQGKYNFTFLFFYVTIITLLFSCQKQKKNYYESIAFNDIKLSSSPKPGSWRYNHDEHFQTFEDFQKLKKIKPQPGKNIIYLQPIGTFDELQKKEIILTKEYLKTYYQLETKILPALPNTIFPENVRRISNEGNEQILAEYVLDSILIKRKPKDAVVLMGITEKDLFPKPEWNYVFGLASYEKGVGVTSMYRFASGHLSDSNFNESFLRLIKISSHEIGHMFGISHCLNANCVMNGTNTLTETDYHLARACSLCQRKLNSSIHYDPKKRLFELKNFFEKQHLNTELSLSQQDLNLVQ
;
A
#
# COMPACT_ATOMS: atom_id res chain seq x y z
N MET A 1 29.24 -51.85 -59.89
CA MET A 1 29.70 -50.80 -58.94
C MET A 1 28.79 -49.60 -59.10
N ASN A 2 27.83 -49.42 -58.18
CA ASN A 2 26.73 -48.46 -58.33
C ASN A 2 27.05 -47.20 -57.51
N GLN A 3 27.20 -46.06 -58.18
CA GLN A 3 27.47 -44.76 -57.53
C GLN A 3 26.16 -44.17 -56.98
N GLY A 4 26.07 -44.06 -55.66
CA GLY A 4 24.95 -43.41 -54.98
C GLY A 4 24.96 -41.90 -55.16
N LYS A 5 23.93 -41.38 -55.84
CA LYS A 5 23.61 -39.94 -55.87
C LYS A 5 23.00 -39.54 -54.53
N TYR A 6 23.81 -38.92 -53.66
CA TYR A 6 23.29 -38.26 -52.46
C TYR A 6 22.61 -36.95 -52.86
N ASN A 7 21.30 -36.88 -52.59
CA ASN A 7 20.40 -35.78 -52.94
C ASN A 7 20.67 -34.57 -52.02
N PHE A 8 21.54 -33.67 -52.46
CA PHE A 8 21.96 -32.46 -51.72
C PHE A 8 20.82 -31.45 -51.48
N THR A 9 19.68 -31.63 -52.14
CA THR A 9 18.49 -30.77 -52.04
C THR A 9 17.62 -31.04 -50.81
N PHE A 10 17.71 -32.22 -50.20
CA PHE A 10 16.87 -32.57 -49.04
C PHE A 10 17.37 -31.99 -47.70
N LEU A 11 18.68 -31.69 -47.60
CA LEU A 11 19.27 -31.16 -46.36
C LEU A 11 18.95 -29.68 -46.15
N PHE A 12 18.84 -28.88 -47.22
CA PHE A 12 18.52 -27.45 -47.12
C PHE A 12 17.05 -27.18 -46.73
N PHE A 13 16.12 -28.04 -47.14
CA PHE A 13 14.70 -27.90 -46.81
C PHE A 13 14.41 -28.20 -45.32
N TYR A 14 15.14 -29.12 -44.71
CA TYR A 14 14.98 -29.41 -43.27
C TYR A 14 15.65 -28.34 -42.39
N VAL A 15 16.79 -27.78 -42.81
CA VAL A 15 17.46 -26.70 -42.05
C VAL A 15 16.66 -25.40 -42.10
N THR A 16 15.94 -25.11 -43.19
CA THR A 16 15.07 -23.92 -43.28
C THR A 16 13.75 -24.07 -42.54
N ILE A 17 13.23 -25.28 -42.36
CA ILE A 17 12.02 -25.53 -41.54
C ILE A 17 12.35 -25.52 -40.04
N ILE A 18 13.56 -25.95 -39.64
CA ILE A 18 13.99 -25.93 -38.23
C ILE A 18 14.35 -24.51 -37.74
N THR A 19 14.85 -23.62 -38.61
CA THR A 19 15.14 -22.23 -38.22
C THR A 19 13.89 -21.34 -38.13
N LEU A 20 12.77 -21.74 -38.75
CA LEU A 20 11.48 -21.04 -38.61
C LEU A 20 10.72 -21.42 -37.33
N LEU A 21 11.07 -22.53 -36.66
CA LEU A 21 10.43 -22.98 -35.40
C LEU A 21 11.14 -22.49 -34.13
N PHE A 22 12.31 -21.84 -34.25
CA PHE A 22 13.02 -21.18 -33.15
C PHE A 22 12.95 -19.65 -33.23
N SER A 23 11.92 -19.09 -33.85
CA SER A 23 11.49 -17.74 -33.49
C SER A 23 10.84 -17.81 -32.11
N CYS A 24 11.70 -17.82 -31.08
CA CYS A 24 11.30 -17.45 -29.73
C CYS A 24 10.78 -16.02 -29.79
N GLN A 25 9.52 -15.83 -30.16
CA GLN A 25 8.77 -14.65 -29.76
C GLN A 25 8.77 -14.68 -28.24
N LYS A 26 9.77 -14.04 -27.61
CA LYS A 26 9.73 -13.72 -26.20
C LYS A 26 8.41 -12.99 -25.98
N GLN A 27 7.45 -13.70 -25.40
CA GLN A 27 6.13 -13.17 -25.10
C GLN A 27 6.35 -11.89 -24.30
N LYS A 28 5.90 -10.76 -24.81
CA LYS A 28 6.13 -9.45 -24.18
C LYS A 28 5.48 -9.51 -22.80
N LYS A 29 6.31 -9.55 -21.74
CA LYS A 29 5.84 -9.60 -20.36
C LYS A 29 4.90 -8.43 -20.10
N ASN A 30 3.80 -8.69 -19.40
CA ASN A 30 2.95 -7.60 -18.95
C ASN A 30 3.65 -6.83 -17.83
N TYR A 31 3.15 -5.62 -17.52
CA TYR A 31 3.76 -4.73 -16.52
C TYR A 31 4.05 -5.43 -15.19
N TYR A 32 3.11 -6.21 -14.66
CA TYR A 32 3.25 -6.87 -13.35
C TYR A 32 4.31 -7.98 -13.39
N GLU A 33 4.39 -8.74 -14.48
CA GLU A 33 5.44 -9.76 -14.68
C GLU A 33 6.83 -9.15 -14.80
N SER A 34 6.94 -7.93 -15.36
CA SER A 34 8.20 -7.19 -15.40
C SER A 34 8.62 -6.76 -14.00
N ILE A 35 7.77 -6.06 -13.25
CA ILE A 35 8.16 -5.53 -11.92
C ILE A 35 8.25 -6.62 -10.84
N ALA A 36 7.73 -7.83 -11.09
CA ALA A 36 7.87 -8.98 -10.20
C ALA A 36 9.33 -9.40 -9.99
N PHE A 37 10.24 -9.06 -10.93
CA PHE A 37 11.67 -9.30 -10.76
C PHE A 37 12.29 -8.53 -9.59
N ASN A 38 11.71 -7.39 -9.21
CA ASN A 38 12.16 -6.58 -8.08
C ASN A 38 11.34 -6.85 -6.79
N ASP A 39 10.47 -7.86 -6.77
CA ASP A 39 9.77 -8.24 -5.54
C ASP A 39 10.75 -8.89 -4.55
N ILE A 40 11.06 -8.18 -3.47
CA ILE A 40 11.92 -8.68 -2.39
C ILE A 40 11.16 -9.74 -1.60
N LYS A 41 11.64 -10.99 -1.60
CA LYS A 41 11.00 -12.08 -0.85
C LYS A 41 11.06 -11.84 0.66
N LEU A 42 9.96 -12.14 1.34
CA LEU A 42 9.93 -12.15 2.80
C LEU A 42 10.77 -13.33 3.32
N SER A 43 11.33 -13.18 4.52
CA SER A 43 11.99 -14.29 5.22
C SER A 43 11.05 -15.49 5.36
N SER A 44 11.56 -16.70 5.10
CA SER A 44 10.83 -17.95 5.35
C SER A 44 10.61 -18.19 6.85
N SER A 45 11.49 -17.67 7.71
CA SER A 45 11.42 -17.78 9.16
C SER A 45 11.12 -16.42 9.78
N PRO A 46 9.88 -16.14 10.22
CA PRO A 46 9.54 -14.89 10.89
C PRO A 46 10.22 -14.82 12.26
N LYS A 47 10.65 -13.61 12.67
CA LYS A 47 11.35 -13.40 13.94
C LYS A 47 10.34 -13.28 15.09
N PRO A 48 10.67 -13.73 16.31
CA PRO A 48 9.83 -13.50 17.48
C PRO A 48 9.41 -12.02 17.61
N GLY A 49 8.12 -11.78 17.85
CA GLY A 49 7.55 -10.43 17.96
C GLY A 49 7.15 -9.76 16.63
N SER A 50 7.61 -10.26 15.48
CA SER A 50 7.14 -9.79 14.16
C SER A 50 5.67 -10.16 13.93
N TRP A 51 4.98 -9.42 13.06
CA TRP A 51 3.58 -9.69 12.74
C TRP A 51 3.37 -11.14 12.31
N ARG A 52 4.18 -11.61 11.35
CA ARG A 52 4.09 -12.98 10.81
C ARG A 52 4.48 -14.09 11.79
N TYR A 53 5.10 -13.74 12.92
CA TYR A 53 5.36 -14.72 14.00
C TYR A 53 4.14 -14.84 14.92
N ASN A 54 3.46 -13.72 15.19
CA ASN A 54 2.33 -13.67 16.12
C ASN A 54 0.98 -14.01 15.45
N HIS A 55 0.91 -13.93 14.11
CA HIS A 55 -0.32 -14.10 13.35
C HIS A 55 -0.13 -15.14 12.24
N ASP A 56 -0.95 -16.19 12.29
CA ASP A 56 -1.10 -17.13 11.19
C ASP A 56 -2.20 -16.63 10.25
N GLU A 57 -1.79 -16.19 9.06
CA GLU A 57 -2.67 -15.54 8.08
C GLU A 57 -2.73 -16.32 6.78
N HIS A 58 -3.92 -16.35 6.18
CA HIS A 58 -4.10 -17.00 4.89
C HIS A 58 -3.53 -16.15 3.75
N PHE A 59 -2.78 -16.79 2.85
CA PHE A 59 -2.30 -16.14 1.63
C PHE A 59 -3.45 -15.88 0.65
N GLN A 60 -3.88 -14.63 0.52
CA GLN A 60 -4.85 -14.24 -0.49
C GLN A 60 -4.22 -14.30 -1.90
N THR A 61 -4.69 -15.21 -2.76
CA THR A 61 -4.29 -15.25 -4.17
C THR A 61 -4.92 -14.12 -4.99
N PHE A 62 -4.57 -13.99 -6.27
CA PHE A 62 -5.26 -13.04 -7.15
C PHE A 62 -6.71 -13.49 -7.39
N GLU A 63 -6.94 -14.78 -7.54
CA GLU A 63 -8.24 -15.41 -7.76
C GLU A 63 -9.16 -15.23 -6.55
N ASP A 64 -8.64 -15.40 -5.32
CA ASP A 64 -9.38 -15.11 -4.10
C ASP A 64 -9.79 -13.65 -4.05
N PHE A 65 -8.83 -12.75 -4.31
CA PHE A 65 -9.10 -11.31 -4.37
C PHE A 65 -10.19 -10.98 -5.39
N GLN A 66 -10.17 -11.59 -6.58
CA GLN A 66 -11.17 -11.33 -7.62
C GLN A 66 -12.59 -11.70 -7.16
N LYS A 67 -12.76 -12.81 -6.43
CA LYS A 67 -14.05 -13.30 -5.93
C LYS A 67 -14.65 -12.44 -4.82
N LEU A 68 -13.84 -11.64 -4.11
CA LEU A 68 -14.34 -10.79 -3.03
C LEU A 68 -15.30 -9.71 -3.54
N LYS A 69 -16.43 -9.56 -2.85
CA LYS A 69 -17.21 -8.33 -2.87
C LYS A 69 -16.38 -7.27 -2.15
N LYS A 70 -16.06 -6.18 -2.86
CA LYS A 70 -15.15 -5.14 -2.40
C LYS A 70 -15.61 -3.78 -2.88
N ILE A 71 -15.18 -2.74 -2.18
CA ILE A 71 -15.41 -1.36 -2.58
C ILE A 71 -14.60 -1.10 -3.84
N LYS A 72 -15.21 -0.40 -4.80
CA LYS A 72 -14.59 0.03 -6.05
C LYS A 72 -15.04 1.45 -6.37
N PRO A 73 -14.20 2.27 -7.02
CA PRO A 73 -14.64 3.54 -7.56
C PRO A 73 -15.80 3.34 -8.55
N GLN A 74 -16.80 4.22 -8.47
CA GLN A 74 -17.95 4.25 -9.36
C GLN A 74 -18.16 5.68 -9.88
N PRO A 75 -18.87 5.88 -11.00
CA PRO A 75 -19.27 7.22 -11.43
C PRO A 75 -19.93 8.00 -10.28
N GLY A 76 -19.38 9.16 -9.93
CA GLY A 76 -19.83 9.99 -8.82
C GLY A 76 -19.48 9.50 -7.40
N LYS A 77 -18.73 8.39 -7.27
CA LYS A 77 -18.19 7.86 -6.00
C LYS A 77 -16.76 7.35 -6.19
N ASN A 78 -15.83 8.27 -6.38
CA ASN A 78 -14.46 7.97 -6.79
C ASN A 78 -13.40 8.87 -6.13
N ILE A 79 -13.74 9.54 -5.02
CA ILE A 79 -12.83 10.43 -4.31
C ILE A 79 -12.35 9.78 -3.00
N ILE A 80 -11.05 9.82 -2.74
CA ILE A 80 -10.48 9.51 -1.44
C ILE A 80 -10.54 10.78 -0.59
N TYR A 81 -11.15 10.71 0.58
CA TYR A 81 -11.12 11.84 1.53
C TYR A 81 -10.19 11.53 2.70
N LEU A 82 -9.42 12.52 3.12
CA LEU A 82 -8.68 12.54 4.37
C LEU A 82 -9.41 13.42 5.38
N GLN A 83 -9.67 12.91 6.57
CA GLN A 83 -10.28 13.64 7.68
C GLN A 83 -9.25 13.79 8.80
N PRO A 84 -8.59 14.95 8.93
CA PRO A 84 -7.82 15.25 10.12
C PRO A 84 -8.75 15.29 11.35
N ILE A 85 -8.34 14.66 12.44
CA ILE A 85 -9.07 14.61 13.71
C ILE A 85 -8.11 14.94 14.85
N GLY A 86 -8.22 16.17 15.33
CA GLY A 86 -7.51 16.72 16.47
C GLY A 86 -6.79 18.02 16.12
N THR A 87 -5.70 18.29 16.83
CA THR A 87 -4.91 19.53 16.73
C THR A 87 -3.53 19.20 16.20
N PHE A 88 -3.19 19.79 15.06
CA PHE A 88 -1.93 19.52 14.36
C PHE A 88 -1.02 20.74 14.38
N ASP A 89 0.27 20.52 14.61
CA ASP A 89 1.30 21.54 14.38
C ASP A 89 1.58 21.72 12.87
N GLU A 90 2.44 22.68 12.52
CA GLU A 90 2.74 23.00 11.11
C GLU A 90 3.46 21.86 10.36
N LEU A 91 4.30 21.09 11.06
CA LEU A 91 4.98 19.94 10.46
C LEU A 91 3.98 18.81 10.21
N GLN A 92 3.11 18.51 11.17
CA GLN A 92 2.06 17.50 11.01
C GLN A 92 1.07 17.87 9.90
N LYS A 93 0.68 19.15 9.81
CA LYS A 93 -0.13 19.66 8.68
C LYS A 93 0.57 19.44 7.34
N LYS A 94 1.87 19.69 7.28
CA LYS A 94 2.70 19.45 6.08
C LYS A 94 2.72 17.95 5.73
N GLU A 95 2.88 17.05 6.70
CA GLU A 95 2.81 15.59 6.46
C GLU A 95 1.44 15.17 5.88
N ILE A 96 0.33 15.72 6.40
CA ILE A 96 -1.01 15.44 5.89
C ILE A 96 -1.19 15.93 4.44
N ILE A 97 -0.68 17.13 4.12
CA ILE A 97 -0.73 17.69 2.76
C ILE A 97 0.06 16.82 1.78
N LEU A 98 1.28 16.43 2.15
CA LEU A 98 2.11 15.56 1.32
C LEU A 98 1.51 14.16 1.20
N THR A 99 0.86 13.66 2.25
CA THR A 99 0.15 12.38 2.22
C THR A 99 -1.02 12.42 1.25
N LYS A 100 -1.79 13.52 1.18
CA LYS A 100 -2.82 13.72 0.15
C LYS A 100 -2.23 13.65 -1.26
N GLU A 101 -1.09 14.30 -1.51
CA GLU A 101 -0.41 14.27 -2.82
C GLU A 101 0.05 12.86 -3.17
N TYR A 102 0.71 12.18 -2.22
CA TYR A 102 1.13 10.80 -2.37
C TYR A 102 -0.03 9.87 -2.69
N LEU A 103 -1.11 9.90 -1.90
CA LEU A 103 -2.26 9.00 -2.06
C LEU A 103 -3.03 9.26 -3.36
N LYS A 104 -3.12 10.53 -3.81
CA LYS A 104 -3.65 10.88 -5.13
C LYS A 104 -2.89 10.18 -6.24
N THR A 105 -1.56 10.22 -6.21
CA THR A 105 -0.72 9.52 -7.18
C THR A 105 -0.78 8.00 -7.01
N TYR A 106 -0.72 7.52 -5.77
CA TYR A 106 -0.67 6.10 -5.43
C TYR A 106 -1.92 5.33 -5.85
N TYR A 107 -3.11 5.92 -5.73
CA TYR A 107 -4.35 5.29 -6.18
C TYR A 107 -4.83 5.81 -7.55
N GLN A 108 -4.21 6.86 -8.08
CA GLN A 108 -4.69 7.63 -9.24
C GLN A 108 -6.18 8.00 -9.12
N LEU A 109 -6.58 8.37 -7.91
CA LEU A 109 -7.91 8.87 -7.58
C LEU A 109 -7.77 10.28 -7.01
N GLU A 110 -8.78 11.11 -7.22
CA GLU A 110 -8.79 12.43 -6.58
C GLU A 110 -8.77 12.26 -5.07
N THR A 111 -7.87 12.98 -4.40
CA THR A 111 -7.72 12.93 -2.94
C THR A 111 -7.91 14.33 -2.36
N LYS A 112 -8.85 14.48 -1.42
CA LYS A 112 -9.19 15.75 -0.78
C LYS A 112 -9.02 15.69 0.72
N ILE A 113 -8.65 16.81 1.34
CA ILE A 113 -8.60 16.95 2.81
C ILE A 113 -9.86 17.69 3.26
N LEU A 114 -10.56 17.14 4.25
CA LEU A 114 -11.71 17.78 4.91
C LEU A 114 -11.25 18.74 6.02
N PRO A 115 -12.10 19.69 6.46
CA PRO A 115 -11.82 20.50 7.64
C PRO A 115 -11.55 19.62 8.87
N ALA A 116 -10.53 19.97 9.65
CA ALA A 116 -10.16 19.21 10.84
C ALA A 116 -11.31 19.17 11.86
N LEU A 117 -11.53 17.99 12.47
CA LEU A 117 -12.43 17.85 13.60
C LEU A 117 -11.66 18.04 14.92
N PRO A 118 -12.26 18.62 15.97
CA PRO A 118 -11.58 18.79 17.25
C PRO A 118 -11.51 17.48 18.05
N ASN A 119 -10.57 17.39 18.99
CA ASN A 119 -10.45 16.26 19.92
C ASN A 119 -11.67 16.06 20.86
N THR A 120 -12.55 17.06 20.98
CA THR A 120 -13.76 17.00 21.81
C THR A 120 -14.79 15.98 21.32
N ILE A 121 -14.63 15.45 20.10
CA ILE A 121 -15.51 14.41 19.56
C ILE A 121 -15.27 13.02 20.15
N PHE A 122 -14.15 12.82 20.88
CA PHE A 122 -13.88 11.58 21.59
C PHE A 122 -14.40 11.68 23.03
N PRO A 123 -15.47 10.96 23.40
CA PRO A 123 -15.97 10.94 24.77
C PRO A 123 -15.00 10.21 25.72
N GLU A 124 -15.23 10.34 27.03
CA GLU A 124 -14.35 9.75 28.05
C GLU A 124 -14.31 8.21 28.00
N ASN A 125 -15.45 7.57 27.72
CA ASN A 125 -15.58 6.11 27.71
C ASN A 125 -14.84 5.40 26.55
N VAL A 126 -14.26 6.16 25.61
CA VAL A 126 -13.44 5.61 24.50
C VAL A 126 -11.97 5.99 24.62
N ARG A 127 -11.61 6.63 25.74
CA ARG A 127 -10.24 7.01 26.10
C ARG A 127 -9.71 6.02 27.12
N ARG A 128 -8.40 5.79 27.10
CA ARG A 128 -7.67 5.14 28.19
C ARG A 128 -6.28 5.74 28.33
N ILE A 129 -5.64 5.50 29.47
CA ILE A 129 -4.21 5.74 29.64
C ILE A 129 -3.48 4.42 29.40
N SER A 130 -2.53 4.42 28.47
CA SER A 130 -1.68 3.26 28.17
C SER A 130 -0.74 2.96 29.35
N ASN A 131 -0.09 1.80 29.30
CA ASN A 131 0.99 1.47 30.24
C ASN A 131 2.21 2.41 30.09
N GLU A 132 2.31 3.12 28.96
CA GLU A 132 3.36 4.12 28.67
C GLU A 132 2.94 5.53 29.15
N GLY A 133 1.78 5.67 29.80
CA GLY A 133 1.30 6.92 30.38
C GLY A 133 0.63 7.88 29.40
N ASN A 134 0.47 7.48 28.13
CA ASN A 134 -0.16 8.30 27.11
C ASN A 134 -1.66 7.99 26.94
N GLU A 135 -2.44 9.02 26.59
CA GLU A 135 -3.85 8.84 26.23
C GLU A 135 -3.96 8.10 24.88
N GLN A 136 -4.83 7.10 24.84
CA GLN A 136 -5.19 6.35 23.62
C GLN A 136 -6.69 6.40 23.38
N ILE A 137 -7.08 6.38 22.11
CA ILE A 137 -8.46 6.40 21.64
C ILE A 137 -8.82 5.05 21.02
N LEU A 138 -10.02 4.55 21.30
CA LEU A 138 -10.54 3.31 20.71
C LEU A 138 -10.73 3.50 19.20
N ALA A 139 -9.93 2.80 18.39
CA ALA A 139 -9.93 2.94 16.94
C ALA A 139 -11.28 2.57 16.31
N GLU A 140 -11.92 1.51 16.79
CA GLU A 140 -13.25 1.09 16.32
C GLU A 140 -14.31 2.19 16.51
N TYR A 141 -14.25 2.96 17.60
CA TYR A 141 -15.16 4.10 17.80
C TYR A 141 -14.96 5.18 16.73
N VAL A 142 -13.72 5.45 16.33
CA VAL A 142 -13.42 6.43 15.27
C VAL A 142 -14.07 6.00 13.95
N LEU A 143 -13.94 4.73 13.57
CA LEU A 143 -14.58 4.19 12.38
C LEU A 143 -16.11 4.29 12.49
N ASP A 144 -16.67 3.65 13.52
CA ASP A 144 -18.09 3.34 13.57
C ASP A 144 -18.99 4.51 13.97
N SER A 145 -18.49 5.36 14.89
CA SER A 145 -19.28 6.45 15.43
C SER A 145 -19.01 7.79 14.76
N ILE A 146 -17.85 7.97 14.11
CA ILE A 146 -17.42 9.24 13.52
C ILE A 146 -17.36 9.14 11.99
N LEU A 147 -16.48 8.31 11.45
CA LEU A 147 -16.14 8.35 10.02
C LEU A 147 -17.28 7.84 9.14
N ILE A 148 -17.95 6.74 9.48
CA ILE A 148 -19.10 6.24 8.69
C ILE A 148 -20.15 7.33 8.49
N LYS A 149 -20.51 8.03 9.58
CA LYS A 149 -21.59 9.03 9.58
C LYS A 149 -21.20 10.30 8.83
N ARG A 150 -19.90 10.54 8.62
CA ARG A 150 -19.34 11.75 7.99
C ARG A 150 -18.81 11.51 6.59
N LYS A 151 -18.81 10.26 6.10
CA LYS A 151 -18.33 9.90 4.76
C LYS A 151 -19.07 10.71 3.69
N PRO A 152 -18.37 11.58 2.92
CA PRO A 152 -19.00 12.33 1.85
C PRO A 152 -19.70 11.41 0.84
N LYS A 153 -20.78 11.89 0.22
CA LYS A 153 -21.59 11.07 -0.70
C LYS A 153 -20.81 10.61 -1.94
N ASP A 154 -19.85 11.42 -2.37
CA ASP A 154 -18.94 11.16 -3.51
C ASP A 154 -17.64 10.45 -3.10
N ALA A 155 -17.48 10.13 -1.82
CA ALA A 155 -16.33 9.39 -1.33
C ALA A 155 -16.41 7.91 -1.73
N VAL A 156 -15.34 7.39 -2.34
CA VAL A 156 -15.14 5.94 -2.42
C VAL A 156 -14.67 5.41 -1.06
N VAL A 157 -13.73 6.11 -0.43
CA VAL A 157 -13.25 5.82 0.93
C VAL A 157 -13.01 7.12 1.71
N LEU A 158 -13.06 7.02 3.05
CA LEU A 158 -12.73 8.11 3.97
C LEU A 158 -11.69 7.63 4.99
N MET A 159 -10.52 8.28 4.99
CA MET A 159 -9.42 7.97 5.88
C MET A 159 -9.26 9.04 6.95
N GLY A 160 -9.45 8.70 8.21
CA GLY A 160 -9.12 9.54 9.35
C GLY A 160 -7.61 9.60 9.58
N ILE A 161 -7.10 10.77 9.95
CA ILE A 161 -5.73 10.94 10.43
C ILE A 161 -5.82 11.66 11.77
N THR A 162 -5.23 11.10 12.82
CA THR A 162 -5.26 11.71 14.16
C THR A 162 -3.86 11.77 14.77
N GLU A 163 -3.58 12.81 15.54
CA GLU A 163 -2.38 12.92 16.37
C GLU A 163 -2.49 12.12 17.68
N LYS A 164 -3.66 11.57 17.99
CA LYS A 164 -3.88 10.74 19.18
C LYS A 164 -3.45 9.31 18.95
N ASP A 165 -2.93 8.66 20.00
CA ASP A 165 -2.61 7.24 19.95
C ASP A 165 -3.89 6.40 19.85
N LEU A 166 -3.79 5.22 19.23
CA LEU A 166 -4.94 4.37 18.97
C LEU A 166 -4.76 2.99 19.58
N PHE A 167 -5.86 2.41 20.08
CA PHE A 167 -5.90 1.01 20.47
C PHE A 167 -7.10 0.30 19.83
N PRO A 168 -6.98 -0.97 19.41
CA PRO A 168 -8.05 -1.66 18.70
C PRO A 168 -9.06 -2.30 19.66
N LYS A 169 -8.59 -2.85 20.78
CA LYS A 169 -9.38 -3.58 21.79
C LYS A 169 -8.72 -3.45 23.17
N PRO A 170 -9.47 -3.64 24.27
CA PRO A 170 -8.93 -3.50 25.63
C PRO A 170 -7.65 -4.31 25.89
N GLU A 171 -7.52 -5.50 25.30
CA GLU A 171 -6.42 -6.44 25.54
C GLU A 171 -5.16 -6.15 24.71
N TRP A 172 -5.24 -5.24 23.74
CA TRP A 172 -4.15 -4.92 22.80
C TRP A 172 -3.44 -3.64 23.21
N ASN A 173 -2.15 -3.50 22.91
CA ASN A 173 -1.37 -2.32 23.31
C ASN A 173 -1.73 -1.07 22.47
N TYR A 174 -1.53 -1.12 21.15
CA TYR A 174 -1.87 -0.04 20.24
C TYR A 174 -2.02 -0.56 18.81
N VAL A 175 -2.48 0.30 17.90
CA VAL A 175 -2.39 0.11 16.45
C VAL A 175 -1.94 1.40 15.79
N PHE A 176 -1.18 1.30 14.69
CA PHE A 176 -0.87 2.46 13.86
C PHE A 176 -2.05 2.90 13.01
N GLY A 177 -2.91 1.96 12.63
CA GLY A 177 -4.13 2.23 11.89
C GLY A 177 -5.14 1.09 12.04
N LEU A 178 -6.36 1.37 11.59
CA LEU A 178 -7.43 0.38 11.51
C LEU A 178 -8.37 0.75 10.36
N ALA A 179 -8.72 -0.23 9.53
CA ALA A 179 -9.64 -0.06 8.42
C ALA A 179 -10.80 -1.06 8.43
N SER A 180 -11.95 -0.61 7.94
CA SER A 180 -13.08 -1.47 7.60
C SER A 180 -13.02 -1.87 6.13
N TYR A 181 -12.97 -3.18 5.88
CA TYR A 181 -13.01 -3.77 4.54
C TYR A 181 -14.33 -3.50 3.79
N GLU A 182 -15.43 -3.28 4.51
CA GLU A 182 -16.77 -3.20 3.93
C GLU A 182 -17.35 -1.79 3.93
N LYS A 183 -17.02 -0.99 4.95
CA LYS A 183 -17.61 0.34 5.16
C LYS A 183 -16.82 1.44 4.45
N GLY A 184 -15.57 1.15 4.05
CA GLY A 184 -14.70 2.07 3.33
C GLY A 184 -14.37 3.29 4.16
N VAL A 185 -14.06 3.02 5.43
CA VAL A 185 -13.54 3.98 6.40
C VAL A 185 -12.36 3.34 7.12
N GLY A 186 -11.40 4.15 7.53
CA GLY A 186 -10.30 3.73 8.39
C GLY A 186 -9.64 4.93 9.03
N VAL A 187 -8.73 4.69 9.96
CA VAL A 187 -8.02 5.72 10.70
C VAL A 187 -6.55 5.34 10.84
N THR A 188 -5.66 6.33 10.75
CA THR A 188 -4.23 6.20 11.08
C THR A 188 -3.88 7.18 12.18
N SER A 189 -3.06 6.73 13.13
CA SER A 189 -2.45 7.56 14.16
C SER A 189 -1.06 8.02 13.75
N MET A 190 -0.80 9.32 13.88
CA MET A 190 0.54 9.90 13.75
C MET A 190 1.34 9.84 15.07
N TYR A 191 0.68 9.53 16.20
CA TYR A 191 1.24 9.69 17.54
C TYR A 191 2.62 9.02 17.69
N ARG A 192 2.72 7.78 17.22
CA ARG A 192 3.94 6.96 17.38
C ARG A 192 4.99 7.22 16.29
N PHE A 193 4.66 7.86 15.18
CA PHE A 193 5.57 7.97 14.03
C PHE A 193 6.76 8.90 14.25
N ALA A 194 6.64 9.85 15.18
CA ALA A 194 7.71 10.75 15.57
C ALA A 194 8.13 10.56 17.04
N SER A 195 7.81 9.41 17.64
CA SER A 195 8.09 9.13 19.07
C SER A 195 7.60 10.24 20.01
N GLY A 196 6.44 10.84 19.70
CA GLY A 196 5.83 11.91 20.48
C GLY A 196 6.31 13.33 20.17
N HIS A 197 7.35 13.54 19.36
CA HIS A 197 7.80 14.88 18.97
C HIS A 197 8.32 14.94 17.53
N LEU A 198 7.58 15.62 16.66
CA LEU A 198 7.95 15.85 15.27
C LEU A 198 8.84 17.09 15.16
N SER A 199 9.94 16.95 14.43
CA SER A 199 10.89 18.01 14.11
C SER A 199 11.40 17.85 12.68
N ASP A 200 12.14 18.83 12.15
CA ASP A 200 12.73 18.72 10.82
C ASP A 200 13.66 17.52 10.67
N SER A 201 14.34 17.09 11.76
CA SER A 201 15.30 15.97 11.70
C SER A 201 14.65 14.61 11.54
N ASN A 202 13.42 14.41 12.03
CA ASN A 202 12.68 13.14 11.91
C ASN A 202 11.47 13.23 10.96
N PHE A 203 11.28 14.38 10.30
CA PHE A 203 10.15 14.64 9.41
C PHE A 203 9.98 13.56 8.33
N ASN A 204 11.05 13.24 7.60
CA ASN A 204 10.95 12.27 6.51
C ASN A 204 10.63 10.85 6.99
N GLU A 205 11.11 10.48 8.18
CA GLU A 205 10.85 9.16 8.79
C GLU A 205 9.38 9.06 9.22
N SER A 206 8.88 10.06 9.94
CA SER A 206 7.47 10.16 10.35
C SER A 206 6.54 10.21 9.13
N PHE A 207 6.90 11.02 8.13
CA PHE A 207 6.12 11.17 6.91
C PHE A 207 6.06 9.85 6.12
N LEU A 208 7.19 9.15 5.98
CA LEU A 208 7.26 7.86 5.31
C LEU A 208 6.37 6.82 6.01
N ARG A 209 6.36 6.80 7.35
CA ARG A 209 5.46 5.94 8.14
C ARG A 209 3.99 6.29 7.88
N LEU A 210 3.64 7.59 7.87
CA LEU A 210 2.27 8.03 7.60
C LEU A 210 1.78 7.57 6.22
N ILE A 211 2.58 7.71 5.16
CA ILE A 211 2.17 7.28 3.82
C ILE A 211 2.08 5.76 3.70
N LYS A 212 2.98 5.01 4.37
CA LYS A 212 2.94 3.54 4.41
C LYS A 212 1.67 3.06 5.08
N ILE A 213 1.39 3.51 6.30
CA ILE A 213 0.20 3.06 7.04
C ILE A 213 -1.09 3.57 6.37
N SER A 214 -1.14 4.81 5.88
CA SER A 214 -2.35 5.31 5.21
C SER A 214 -2.68 4.53 3.93
N SER A 215 -1.68 4.18 3.11
CA SER A 215 -1.90 3.34 1.92
C SER A 215 -2.16 1.87 2.28
N HIS A 216 -1.62 1.38 3.39
CA HIS A 216 -1.98 0.08 3.94
C HIS A 216 -3.47 0.00 4.30
N GLU A 217 -3.94 0.92 5.15
CA GLU A 217 -5.33 0.95 5.61
C GLU A 217 -6.32 1.18 4.46
N ILE A 218 -6.01 2.07 3.52
CA ILE A 218 -6.84 2.26 2.32
C ILE A 218 -6.81 0.99 1.44
N GLY A 219 -5.69 0.28 1.37
CA GLY A 219 -5.59 -1.02 0.69
C GLY A 219 -6.57 -2.06 1.24
N HIS A 220 -6.74 -2.13 2.55
CA HIS A 220 -7.75 -2.97 3.20
C HIS A 220 -9.18 -2.58 2.78
N MET A 221 -9.49 -1.29 2.69
CA MET A 221 -10.80 -0.82 2.21
C MET A 221 -11.10 -1.25 0.76
N PHE A 222 -10.07 -1.52 -0.04
CA PHE A 222 -10.19 -2.05 -1.39
C PHE A 222 -10.10 -3.59 -1.46
N GLY A 223 -10.11 -4.27 -0.32
CA GLY A 223 -10.18 -5.72 -0.20
C GLY A 223 -8.84 -6.45 -0.22
N ILE A 224 -7.71 -5.74 -0.14
CA ILE A 224 -6.39 -6.38 -0.06
C ILE A 224 -6.13 -6.78 1.39
N SER A 225 -5.92 -8.07 1.65
CA SER A 225 -5.47 -8.56 2.97
C SER A 225 -3.99 -8.29 3.16
N HIS A 226 -3.46 -8.62 4.35
CA HIS A 226 -2.01 -8.62 4.54
C HIS A 226 -1.30 -9.45 3.47
N CYS A 227 -0.21 -8.90 2.94
CA CYS A 227 0.58 -9.50 1.88
C CYS A 227 1.59 -10.47 2.48
N LEU A 228 1.62 -11.70 1.98
CA LEU A 228 2.65 -12.70 2.33
C LEU A 228 3.60 -13.02 1.15
N ASN A 229 3.46 -12.32 0.02
CA ASN A 229 4.22 -12.60 -1.22
C ASN A 229 5.65 -12.03 -1.21
N ALA A 230 5.80 -10.80 -0.69
CA ALA A 230 7.02 -10.00 -0.78
C ALA A 230 6.99 -8.86 0.25
N ASN A 231 8.12 -8.19 0.47
CA ASN A 231 8.20 -6.92 1.17
C ASN A 231 7.35 -5.89 0.40
N CYS A 232 6.27 -5.46 1.04
CA CYS A 232 5.13 -4.80 0.44
C CYS A 232 4.50 -3.88 1.48
N VAL A 233 3.97 -2.73 1.05
CA VAL A 233 3.24 -1.82 1.95
C VAL A 233 2.04 -2.50 2.64
N MET A 234 1.50 -3.55 2.05
CA MET A 234 0.41 -4.35 2.61
C MET A 234 0.89 -5.44 3.59
N ASN A 235 2.17 -5.51 3.98
CA ASN A 235 2.58 -6.42 5.06
C ASN A 235 2.03 -5.92 6.39
N GLY A 236 1.49 -6.82 7.22
CA GLY A 236 1.11 -6.49 8.59
C GLY A 236 2.33 -6.14 9.44
N THR A 237 2.13 -5.32 10.46
CA THR A 237 3.22 -4.80 11.30
C THR A 237 2.80 -4.65 12.75
N ASN A 238 3.68 -5.07 13.67
CA ASN A 238 3.50 -4.90 15.12
C ASN A 238 4.32 -3.73 15.70
N THR A 239 5.33 -3.24 14.97
CA THR A 239 6.31 -2.29 15.50
C THR A 239 6.76 -1.28 14.44
N LEU A 240 7.27 -0.13 14.88
CA LEU A 240 7.86 0.84 13.96
C LEU A 240 9.05 0.26 13.21
N THR A 241 9.91 -0.52 13.87
CA THR A 241 11.04 -1.19 13.21
C THR A 241 10.59 -2.10 12.06
N GLU A 242 9.49 -2.82 12.23
CA GLU A 242 8.90 -3.63 11.16
C GLU A 242 8.28 -2.76 10.06
N THR A 243 7.59 -1.66 10.43
CA THR A 243 7.07 -0.67 9.47
C THR A 243 8.19 -0.03 8.63
N ASP A 244 9.33 0.27 9.26
CA ASP A 244 10.49 0.90 8.60
C ASP A 244 11.19 -0.07 7.66
N TYR A 245 11.25 -1.36 8.04
CA TYR A 245 11.75 -2.43 7.17
C TYR A 245 10.87 -2.63 5.93
N HIS A 246 9.54 -2.47 6.07
CA HIS A 246 8.62 -2.62 4.95
C HIS A 246 8.67 -1.44 3.98
N LEU A 247 8.52 -1.70 2.69
CA LEU A 247 8.59 -0.68 1.64
C LEU A 247 7.24 0.02 1.43
N ALA A 248 7.25 1.29 1.04
CA ALA A 248 6.01 1.96 0.59
C ALA A 248 5.47 1.42 -0.76
N ARG A 249 6.27 0.60 -1.45
CA ARG A 249 5.89 -0.07 -2.69
C ARG A 249 4.92 -1.24 -2.41
N ALA A 250 3.80 -1.29 -3.13
CA ALA A 250 3.05 -2.55 -3.25
C ALA A 250 3.80 -3.51 -4.19
N CYS A 251 3.92 -4.79 -3.80
CA CYS A 251 4.52 -5.80 -4.66
C CYS A 251 3.73 -6.02 -5.95
N SER A 252 4.33 -6.70 -6.94
CA SER A 252 3.70 -6.97 -8.23
C SER A 252 2.28 -7.56 -8.11
N LEU A 253 2.09 -8.53 -7.19
CA LEU A 253 0.80 -9.15 -6.92
C LEU A 253 -0.22 -8.17 -6.34
N CYS A 254 0.17 -7.35 -5.35
CA CYS A 254 -0.75 -6.37 -4.75
C CYS A 254 -1.09 -5.24 -5.72
N GLN A 255 -0.16 -4.82 -6.58
CA GLN A 255 -0.46 -3.88 -7.66
C GLN A 255 -1.43 -4.48 -8.68
N ARG A 256 -1.25 -5.75 -9.06
CA ARG A 256 -2.19 -6.46 -9.96
C ARG A 256 -3.60 -6.55 -9.35
N LYS A 257 -3.70 -6.90 -8.06
CA LYS A 257 -4.96 -6.89 -7.30
C LYS A 257 -5.60 -5.49 -7.32
N LEU A 258 -4.85 -4.47 -6.91
CA LEU A 258 -5.36 -3.11 -6.84
C LEU A 258 -5.88 -2.61 -8.19
N ASN A 259 -5.10 -2.79 -9.26
CA ASN A 259 -5.47 -2.32 -10.60
C ASN A 259 -6.72 -3.02 -11.17
N SER A 260 -6.96 -4.28 -10.78
CA SER A 260 -8.17 -5.00 -11.20
C SER A 260 -9.46 -4.46 -10.57
N SER A 261 -9.37 -3.57 -9.56
CA SER A 261 -10.51 -2.98 -8.85
C SER A 261 -10.53 -1.45 -8.90
N ILE A 262 -9.37 -0.84 -9.01
CA ILE A 262 -9.15 0.60 -9.21
C ILE A 262 -8.36 0.71 -10.50
N HIS A 263 -9.05 0.96 -11.62
CA HIS A 263 -8.34 1.08 -12.89
C HIS A 263 -7.48 2.35 -12.88
N TYR A 264 -6.16 2.14 -12.91
CA TYR A 264 -5.14 3.18 -12.99
C TYR A 264 -4.14 2.82 -14.11
N ASP A 265 -3.36 3.78 -14.59
CA ASP A 265 -2.23 3.55 -15.49
C ASP A 265 -0.99 3.18 -14.67
N PRO A 266 -0.52 1.91 -14.73
CA PRO A 266 0.59 1.48 -13.89
C PRO A 266 1.93 2.16 -14.23
N LYS A 267 2.17 2.50 -15.49
CA LYS A 267 3.42 3.15 -15.92
C LYS A 267 3.44 4.61 -15.50
N LYS A 268 2.34 5.33 -15.72
CA LYS A 268 2.19 6.72 -15.27
C LYS A 268 2.32 6.81 -13.76
N ARG A 269 1.61 5.94 -13.02
CA ARG A 269 1.69 5.86 -11.56
C ARG A 269 3.12 5.64 -11.07
N LEU A 270 3.84 4.69 -11.65
CA LEU A 270 5.24 4.41 -11.29
C LEU A 270 6.15 5.62 -11.52
N PHE A 271 6.03 6.28 -12.68
CA PHE A 271 6.81 7.47 -13.01
C PHE A 271 6.51 8.63 -12.05
N GLU A 272 5.23 8.90 -11.77
CA GLU A 272 4.82 9.97 -10.86
C GLU A 272 5.25 9.70 -9.41
N LEU A 273 5.19 8.44 -8.94
CA LEU A 273 5.71 8.05 -7.63
C LEU A 273 7.23 8.22 -7.54
N LYS A 274 7.98 7.82 -8.57
CA LYS A 274 9.43 8.04 -8.64
C LYS A 274 9.77 9.53 -8.45
N ASN A 275 9.08 10.40 -9.19
CA ASN A 275 9.31 11.85 -9.09
C ASN A 275 8.89 12.41 -7.73
N PHE A 276 7.81 11.88 -7.14
CA PHE A 276 7.39 12.24 -5.80
C PHE A 276 8.46 11.88 -4.76
N PHE A 277 8.99 10.65 -4.79
CA PHE A 277 10.04 10.21 -3.86
C PHE A 277 11.34 11.00 -4.02
N GLU A 278 11.70 11.35 -5.25
CA GLU A 278 12.84 12.24 -5.53
C GLU A 278 12.66 13.62 -4.91
N LYS A 279 11.50 14.25 -5.09
CA LYS A 279 11.18 15.56 -4.52
C LYS A 279 11.19 15.56 -2.98
N GLN A 280 10.78 14.46 -2.35
CA GLN A 280 10.74 14.34 -0.89
C GLN A 280 12.00 13.72 -0.27
N HIS A 281 13.04 13.42 -1.07
CA HIS A 281 14.28 12.78 -0.62
C HIS A 281 14.06 11.42 0.08
N LEU A 282 13.09 10.63 -0.41
CA LEU A 282 12.81 9.28 0.08
C LEU A 282 13.64 8.25 -0.72
N ASN A 283 14.93 8.15 -0.37
CA ASN A 283 15.94 7.50 -1.20
C ASN A 283 15.70 6.00 -1.46
N THR A 284 15.24 5.24 -0.46
CA THR A 284 14.97 3.79 -0.61
C THR A 284 13.85 3.55 -1.64
N GLU A 285 12.75 4.29 -1.49
CA GLU A 285 11.55 4.25 -2.32
C GLU A 285 11.84 4.77 -3.74
N LEU A 286 12.66 5.82 -3.85
CA LEU A 286 13.18 6.33 -5.13
C LEU A 286 13.98 5.27 -5.88
N SER A 287 14.97 4.66 -5.21
CA SER A 287 15.85 3.65 -5.79
C SER A 287 15.04 2.47 -6.35
N LEU A 288 14.10 1.95 -5.57
CA LEU A 288 13.27 0.84 -5.99
C LEU A 288 12.30 1.20 -7.13
N SER A 289 11.73 2.41 -7.10
CA SER A 289 10.87 2.89 -8.19
C SER A 289 11.66 3.07 -9.50
N GLN A 290 12.92 3.48 -9.42
CA GLN A 290 13.82 3.56 -10.57
C GLN A 290 14.15 2.17 -11.12
N GLN A 291 14.41 1.18 -10.25
CA GLN A 291 14.63 -0.20 -10.66
C GLN A 291 13.41 -0.79 -11.39
N ASP A 292 12.20 -0.53 -10.90
CA ASP A 292 10.97 -0.94 -11.58
C ASP A 292 10.82 -0.25 -12.94
N LEU A 293 11.14 1.05 -13.01
CA LEU A 293 10.99 1.84 -14.24
C LEU A 293 11.90 1.29 -15.35
N ASN A 294 13.12 0.88 -14.99
CA ASN A 294 14.08 0.28 -15.92
C ASN A 294 13.60 -1.07 -16.52
N LEU A 295 12.63 -1.75 -15.88
CA LEU A 295 12.07 -3.03 -16.37
C LEU A 295 10.83 -2.86 -17.26
N VAL A 296 10.25 -1.65 -17.33
CA VAL A 296 8.98 -1.39 -18.03
C VAL A 296 9.07 -0.32 -19.13
N GLN A 297 10.23 0.33 -19.24
CA GLN A 297 10.65 1.12 -20.41
C GLN A 297 10.98 0.19 -21.58
#